data_AF-A0A433S8H6-F1
#
_entry.id   AF-A0A433S8H6-F1
#
_cell.length_a   1.000
_cell.length_b   1.000
_cell.length_c   1.000
_cell.angle_alpha   90.00
_cell.angle_beta   90.00
_cell.angle_gamma   90.00
#
_symmetry.space_group_name_H-M   'P 1'
#
loop_
_entity.id
_entity.type
_entity.pdbx_description
1 polymer ?
#
loop_
_entity_poly.entity_id
_entity_poly.type
_entity_poly.pdbx_seq_one_letter_code
_entity_poly.pdbx_strand_id
1 'polypeptide(L)'
;MWRVLLLVLWLPCAAFAQSFPEPLSDTVSDYADLLPEADEARISAALQAARDETGVHIVLATIERQAYYGGTGRFADFATGWFNAWGIGDATRNDGVLILVAREDREMRIALGDGYDVVWDGRAQRVIDSAMLPAFRNADYAKGLEDGVMMAIDQIARPFAANEPIADESGFGLGAVLERVFKFVVGIGFALVVLGVIFKDWLRDVAVRFRACPNCGARALRVTREVITEAGQTTDGQALRHETCGQCGNDRRESYSLPSREKRARAKSNSSSGFGGGRSGGGGASGKW
;
A
#
# COMPACT_ATOMS: atom_id res chain seq x y z
N MET A 1 13.57 63.39 16.31
CA MET A 1 13.20 62.45 15.23
C MET A 1 13.26 60.97 15.63
N TRP A 2 13.96 60.60 16.72
CA TRP A 2 14.01 59.22 17.26
C TRP A 2 12.67 58.70 17.84
N ARG A 3 11.80 59.58 18.34
CA ARG A 3 10.54 59.18 19.00
C ARG A 3 9.46 58.61 18.06
N VAL A 4 9.56 58.84 16.75
CA VAL A 4 8.60 58.30 15.76
C VAL A 4 8.97 56.86 15.37
N LEU A 5 10.24 56.48 15.51
CA LEU A 5 10.73 55.13 15.15
C LEU A 5 10.31 54.05 16.17
N LEU A 6 10.01 54.42 17.42
CA LEU A 6 9.58 53.49 18.47
C LEU A 6 8.08 53.17 18.45
N LEU A 7 7.27 53.91 17.69
CA LEU A 7 5.82 53.70 17.57
C LEU A 7 5.42 52.72 16.46
N VAL A 8 6.33 52.39 15.55
CA VAL A 8 6.09 51.40 14.47
C VAL A 8 6.35 49.95 14.95
N LEU A 9 6.99 49.77 16.11
CA LEU A 9 7.31 48.44 16.67
C LEU A 9 6.17 47.81 17.49
N TRP A 10 5.00 48.44 17.53
CA TRP A 10 3.77 47.96 18.17
C TRP A 10 2.67 47.72 17.12
N LEU A 11 3.03 47.29 15.90
CA LEU A 11 2.03 46.64 15.05
C LEU A 11 1.69 45.30 15.70
N PRO A 12 0.45 45.07 16.19
CA PRO A 12 0.04 43.74 16.57
C PRO A 12 0.11 42.90 15.29
N CYS A 13 1.05 41.96 15.25
CA CYS A 13 1.02 40.89 14.28
C CYS A 13 -0.31 40.18 14.53
N ALA A 14 -1.28 40.34 13.64
CA ALA A 14 -2.50 39.57 13.67
C ALA A 14 -2.08 38.10 13.51
N ALA A 15 -1.94 37.39 14.62
CA ALA A 15 -1.86 35.96 14.62
C ALA A 15 -3.19 35.48 14.04
N PHE A 16 -3.18 35.02 12.80
CA PHE A 16 -4.29 34.25 12.27
C PHE A 16 -4.34 32.96 13.07
N ALA A 17 -5.08 32.98 14.17
CA ALA A 17 -5.43 31.77 14.89
C ALA A 17 -6.23 30.91 13.91
N GLN A 18 -5.78 29.68 13.70
CA GLN A 18 -6.51 28.71 12.91
C GLN A 18 -7.85 28.46 13.61
N SER A 19 -8.94 28.97 13.04
CA SER A 19 -10.28 28.83 13.60
C SER A 19 -10.91 27.57 13.05
N PHE A 20 -11.00 26.54 13.89
CA PHE A 20 -11.78 25.34 13.61
C PHE A 20 -13.28 25.64 13.76
N PRO A 21 -14.16 24.95 13.01
CA PRO A 21 -15.60 25.14 13.14
C PRO A 21 -16.07 24.66 14.52
N GLU A 22 -17.22 25.17 14.96
CA GLU A 22 -17.87 24.64 16.16
C GLU A 22 -18.45 23.25 15.86
N PRO A 23 -18.28 22.26 16.79
CA PRO A 23 -18.87 20.94 16.64
C PRO A 23 -20.37 21.02 16.38
N LEU A 24 -20.89 20.20 15.46
CA LEU A 24 -22.34 20.10 15.22
C LEU A 24 -23.06 19.38 16.37
N SER A 25 -22.37 18.44 17.00
CA SER A 25 -22.82 17.70 18.19
C SER A 25 -21.61 17.23 19.03
N ASP A 26 -21.86 16.56 20.15
CA ASP A 26 -20.79 16.00 20.98
C ASP A 26 -20.22 14.67 20.47
N THR A 27 -20.82 14.06 19.44
CA THR A 27 -20.40 12.76 18.89
C THR A 27 -20.03 12.84 17.42
N VAL A 28 -20.92 13.35 16.58
CA VAL A 28 -20.75 13.39 15.11
C VAL A 28 -20.83 14.82 14.60
N SER A 29 -19.89 15.18 13.74
CA SER A 29 -19.89 16.44 12.99
C SER A 29 -19.55 16.17 11.53
N ASP A 30 -20.59 15.90 10.72
CA ASP A 30 -20.46 15.59 9.29
C ASP A 30 -20.54 16.85 8.41
N TYR A 31 -19.43 17.57 8.24
CA TYR A 31 -19.41 18.77 7.37
C TYR A 31 -19.29 18.43 5.88
N ALA A 32 -19.00 17.18 5.55
CA ALA A 32 -18.82 16.70 4.17
C ALA A 32 -20.03 15.94 3.62
N ASP A 33 -21.11 15.83 4.39
CA ASP A 33 -22.35 15.14 4.01
C ASP A 33 -22.07 13.71 3.50
N LEU A 34 -21.24 12.98 4.25
CA LEU A 34 -20.83 11.60 3.92
C LEU A 34 -21.75 10.55 4.53
N LEU A 35 -22.53 10.91 5.54
CA LEU A 35 -23.41 10.04 6.29
C LEU A 35 -24.88 10.36 5.99
N PRO A 36 -25.66 9.37 5.51
CA PRO A 36 -27.11 9.45 5.58
C PRO A 36 -27.57 9.67 7.03
N GLU A 37 -28.67 10.41 7.23
CA GLU A 37 -29.20 10.72 8.57
C GLU A 37 -29.40 9.48 9.47
N ALA A 38 -29.82 8.35 8.87
CA ALA A 38 -30.00 7.10 9.59
C ALA A 38 -28.68 6.49 10.09
N ASP A 39 -27.58 6.70 9.37
CA ASP A 39 -26.25 6.19 9.73
C ASP A 39 -25.62 7.11 10.80
N GLU A 40 -25.75 8.42 10.62
CA GLU A 40 -25.35 9.41 11.64
C GLU A 40 -26.05 9.16 12.98
N ALA A 41 -27.36 8.90 12.97
CA ALA A 41 -28.11 8.60 14.19
C ALA A 41 -27.64 7.31 14.87
N ARG A 42 -27.33 6.25 14.11
CA ARG A 42 -26.79 4.99 14.66
C ARG A 42 -25.40 5.21 15.26
N ILE A 43 -24.51 5.89 14.53
CA ILE A 43 -23.15 6.19 14.97
C ILE A 43 -23.18 7.03 16.24
N SER A 44 -23.99 8.09 16.26
CA SER A 44 -24.14 8.98 17.42
C SER A 44 -24.62 8.22 18.65
N ALA A 45 -25.64 7.37 18.51
CA ALA A 45 -26.13 6.54 19.61
C ALA A 45 -25.07 5.55 20.13
N ALA A 46 -24.29 4.94 19.24
CA ALA A 46 -23.21 4.03 19.62
C ALA A 46 -22.08 4.75 20.38
N LEU A 47 -21.68 5.94 19.90
CA LEU A 47 -20.67 6.78 20.55
C LEU A 47 -21.12 7.25 21.94
N GLN A 48 -22.39 7.67 22.09
CA GLN A 48 -22.97 8.03 23.39
C GLN A 48 -22.98 6.84 24.35
N ALA A 49 -23.47 5.68 23.90
CA ALA A 49 -23.49 4.47 24.73
C ALA A 49 -22.08 4.05 25.17
N ALA A 50 -21.09 4.13 24.27
CA ALA A 50 -19.71 3.83 24.60
C ALA A 50 -19.14 4.82 25.62
N ARG A 51 -19.47 6.11 25.52
CA ARG A 51 -19.08 7.14 26.48
C ARG A 51 -19.69 6.88 27.86
N ASP A 52 -20.97 6.55 27.92
CA ASP A 52 -21.66 6.21 29.17
C ASP A 52 -21.07 4.95 29.83
N GLU A 53 -20.67 3.97 29.03
CA GLU A 53 -20.09 2.72 29.49
C GLU A 53 -18.64 2.86 29.98
N THR A 54 -17.81 3.59 29.24
CA THR A 54 -16.34 3.59 29.40
C THR A 54 -15.77 4.89 29.93
N GLY A 55 -16.55 5.97 29.88
CA GLY A 55 -16.11 7.35 30.12
C GLY A 55 -15.22 7.94 29.01
N VAL A 56 -14.85 7.16 27.98
CA VAL A 56 -14.00 7.60 26.87
C VAL A 56 -14.81 8.46 25.90
N HIS A 57 -14.25 9.60 25.47
CA HIS A 57 -14.93 10.53 24.58
C HIS A 57 -14.43 10.36 23.14
N ILE A 58 -15.20 9.66 22.31
CA ILE A 58 -14.91 9.47 20.89
C ILE A 58 -15.77 10.43 20.06
N VAL A 59 -15.14 11.17 19.14
CA VAL A 59 -15.81 12.10 18.21
C VAL A 59 -15.46 11.73 16.77
N LEU A 60 -16.47 11.69 15.91
CA LEU A 60 -16.33 11.55 14.46
C LEU A 60 -16.53 12.91 13.78
N ALA A 61 -15.56 13.35 13.01
CA ALA A 61 -15.66 14.53 12.17
C ALA A 61 -15.30 14.21 10.71
N THR A 62 -16.07 14.73 9.77
CA THR A 62 -15.78 14.66 8.35
C THR A 62 -15.68 16.08 7.78
N ILE A 63 -14.78 16.27 6.82
CA ILE A 63 -14.60 17.52 6.10
C ILE A 63 -14.31 17.23 4.63
N GLU A 64 -14.59 18.18 3.76
CA GLU A 64 -14.20 18.03 2.34
C GLU A 64 -12.67 18.09 2.20
N ARG A 65 -12.03 19.09 2.83
CA ARG A 65 -10.57 19.23 2.82
C ARG A 65 -10.05 20.09 3.98
N GLN A 66 -8.83 19.83 4.44
CA GLN A 66 -8.20 20.58 5.54
C GLN A 66 -7.95 22.06 5.19
N ALA A 67 -7.76 22.36 3.89
CA ALA A 67 -7.43 23.70 3.42
C ALA A 67 -8.54 24.73 3.70
N TYR A 68 -9.81 24.31 3.78
CA TYR A 68 -10.93 25.20 4.13
C TYR A 68 -10.89 25.69 5.58
N TYR A 69 -10.09 25.04 6.43
CA TYR A 69 -9.96 25.35 7.84
C TYR A 69 -8.53 25.78 8.19
N GLY A 70 -7.80 26.35 7.23
CA GLY A 70 -6.44 26.85 7.41
C GLY A 70 -5.35 25.77 7.45
N GLY A 71 -5.70 24.50 7.20
CA GLY A 71 -4.74 23.41 7.13
C GLY A 71 -3.83 23.51 5.90
N THR A 72 -2.55 23.75 6.13
CA THR A 72 -1.52 23.85 5.06
C THR A 72 -0.38 22.85 5.24
N GLY A 73 -0.36 22.12 6.36
CA GLY A 73 0.70 21.21 6.74
C GLY A 73 0.30 19.74 6.63
N ARG A 74 0.85 18.94 7.54
CA ARG A 74 0.52 17.51 7.62
C ARG A 74 -0.87 17.36 8.21
N PHE A 75 -1.65 16.44 7.66
CA PHE A 75 -2.98 16.13 8.20
C PHE A 75 -2.93 15.67 9.66
N ALA A 76 -1.82 15.06 10.08
CA ALA A 76 -1.55 14.71 11.47
C ALA A 76 -1.53 15.92 12.42
N ASP A 77 -0.81 16.97 12.04
CA ASP A 77 -0.69 18.20 12.82
C ASP A 77 -2.04 18.94 12.84
N PHE A 78 -2.72 18.94 11.69
CA PHE A 78 -4.06 19.51 11.55
C PHE A 78 -5.09 18.85 12.47
N ALA A 79 -5.17 17.51 12.48
CA ALA A 79 -6.08 16.78 13.35
C ALA A 79 -5.76 16.98 14.83
N THR A 80 -4.48 17.09 15.19
CA THR A 80 -4.05 17.36 16.56
C THR A 80 -4.49 18.76 17.00
N GLY A 81 -4.35 19.77 16.12
CA GLY A 81 -4.88 21.10 16.36
C GLY A 81 -6.40 21.11 16.55
N TRP A 82 -7.12 20.35 15.71
CA TRP A 82 -8.57 20.22 15.79
C TRP A 82 -9.01 19.56 17.10
N PHE A 83 -8.37 18.45 17.48
CA PHE A 83 -8.61 17.73 18.73
C PHE A 83 -8.48 18.66 19.94
N ASN A 84 -7.38 19.42 20.00
CA ASN A 84 -7.09 20.35 21.09
C ASN A 84 -8.05 21.53 21.12
N ALA A 85 -8.42 22.06 19.95
CA ALA A 85 -9.37 23.17 19.85
C ALA A 85 -10.77 22.79 20.34
N TRP A 86 -11.17 21.54 20.13
CA TRP A 86 -12.46 21.02 20.60
C TRP A 86 -12.42 20.49 22.03
N GLY A 87 -11.23 20.32 22.62
CA GLY A 87 -11.07 19.81 23.98
C GLY A 87 -11.66 18.42 24.15
N ILE A 88 -11.36 17.52 23.22
CA ILE A 88 -11.92 16.16 23.20
C ILE A 88 -11.29 15.32 24.32
N GLY A 89 -12.12 14.60 25.08
CA GLY A 89 -11.70 13.84 26.28
C GLY A 89 -12.01 14.54 27.60
N ASP A 90 -11.79 13.82 28.69
CA ASP A 90 -11.76 14.40 30.03
C ASP A 90 -10.41 15.07 30.30
N ALA A 91 -10.41 16.28 30.88
CA ALA A 91 -9.20 17.07 31.11
C ALA A 91 -8.19 16.43 32.09
N THR A 92 -8.63 15.46 32.91
CA THR A 92 -7.77 14.76 33.87
C THR A 92 -7.30 13.41 33.33
N ARG A 93 -8.19 12.68 32.65
CA ARG A 93 -7.89 11.34 32.11
C ARG A 93 -7.26 11.38 30.71
N ASN A 94 -7.46 12.46 29.97
CA ASN A 94 -6.97 12.66 28.59
C ASN A 94 -7.35 11.50 27.66
N ASP A 95 -8.58 11.02 27.80
CA ASP A 95 -9.14 9.83 27.16
C ASP A 95 -10.00 10.16 25.94
N GLY A 96 -9.61 11.21 25.21
CA GLY A 96 -10.27 11.61 23.98
C GLY A 96 -9.78 10.83 22.76
N VAL A 97 -10.69 10.57 21.82
CA VAL A 97 -10.39 10.00 20.51
C VAL A 97 -11.10 10.81 19.43
N LEU A 98 -10.36 11.30 18.44
CA LEU A 98 -10.93 11.95 17.25
C LEU A 98 -10.71 11.08 16.02
N ILE A 99 -11.79 10.72 15.33
CA ILE A 99 -11.75 10.15 13.99
C ILE A 99 -12.03 11.29 13.02
N LEU A 100 -11.03 11.70 12.25
CA LEU A 100 -11.14 12.79 11.28
C LEU A 100 -10.91 12.28 9.86
N VAL A 101 -11.84 12.61 8.96
CA VAL A 101 -11.79 12.23 7.54
C VAL A 101 -11.88 13.46 6.66
N ALA A 102 -10.92 13.63 5.75
CA ALA A 102 -10.92 14.64 4.70
C ALA A 102 -11.12 13.99 3.34
N ARG A 103 -12.31 14.13 2.75
CA ARG A 103 -12.74 13.40 1.56
C ARG A 103 -11.94 13.72 0.30
N GLU A 104 -11.83 15.00 -0.06
CA GLU A 104 -11.10 15.44 -1.26
C GLU A 104 -9.58 15.26 -1.11
N ASP A 105 -9.07 15.43 0.10
CA ASP A 105 -7.66 15.17 0.41
C ASP A 105 -7.34 13.66 0.42
N ARG A 106 -8.38 12.82 0.53
CA ARG A 106 -8.31 11.36 0.71
C ARG A 106 -7.40 10.98 1.87
N GLU A 107 -7.54 11.69 2.98
CA GLU A 107 -6.78 11.44 4.20
C GLU A 107 -7.74 11.18 5.35
N MET A 108 -7.38 10.21 6.18
CA MET A 108 -8.09 9.91 7.43
C MET A 108 -7.08 9.79 8.56
N ARG A 109 -7.51 10.13 9.77
CA ARG A 109 -6.69 10.03 10.96
C ARG A 109 -7.53 9.69 12.18
N ILE A 110 -6.97 8.84 13.03
CA ILE A 110 -7.43 8.66 14.41
C ILE A 110 -6.41 9.33 15.32
N ALA A 111 -6.79 10.43 15.97
CA ALA A 111 -5.97 11.12 16.96
C ALA A 111 -6.39 10.68 18.36
N LEU A 112 -5.41 10.33 19.19
CA LEU A 112 -5.59 9.88 20.56
C LEU A 112 -5.10 10.96 21.51
N GLY A 113 -5.78 11.14 22.65
CA GLY A 113 -5.35 12.05 23.70
C GLY A 113 -4.13 11.55 24.48
N ASP A 114 -3.55 12.42 25.31
CA ASP A 114 -2.31 12.14 26.07
C ASP A 114 -2.45 11.01 27.11
N GLY A 115 -3.68 10.55 27.40
CA GLY A 115 -3.92 9.39 28.26
C GLY A 115 -3.52 8.07 27.58
N TYR A 116 -3.38 8.07 26.26
CA TYR A 116 -2.96 6.92 25.47
C TYR A 116 -1.44 6.94 25.25
N ASP A 117 -0.75 5.91 25.74
CA ASP A 117 0.65 5.66 25.40
C ASP A 117 0.82 5.31 23.90
N VAL A 118 2.03 5.46 23.36
CA VAL A 118 2.37 5.25 21.93
C VAL A 118 2.01 3.84 21.42
N VAL A 119 1.87 2.87 22.33
CA VAL A 119 1.48 1.50 21.98
C VAL A 119 0.04 1.44 21.43
N TRP A 120 -0.82 2.40 21.78
CA TRP A 120 -2.19 2.48 21.26
C TRP A 120 -2.26 2.88 19.78
N ASP A 121 -1.22 3.53 19.22
CA ASP A 121 -1.17 3.90 17.80
C ASP A 121 -1.33 2.67 16.89
N GLY A 122 -0.82 1.51 17.32
CA GLY A 122 -0.98 0.25 16.59
C GLY A 122 -2.43 -0.22 16.51
N ARG A 123 -3.24 0.01 17.57
CA ARG A 123 -4.68 -0.30 17.56
C ARG A 123 -5.44 0.68 16.68
N ALA A 124 -5.14 1.97 16.76
CA ALA A 124 -5.69 2.99 15.86
C ALA A 124 -5.39 2.68 14.39
N GLN A 125 -4.17 2.23 14.07
CA GLN A 125 -3.80 1.84 12.71
C GLN A 125 -4.57 0.61 12.25
N ARG A 126 -4.81 -0.37 13.12
CA ARG A 126 -5.65 -1.54 12.78
C ARG A 126 -7.09 -1.15 12.47
N VAL A 127 -7.67 -0.19 13.19
CA VAL A 127 -9.00 0.35 12.88
C VAL A 127 -9.03 0.91 11.46
N ILE A 128 -8.06 1.77 11.12
CA ILE A 128 -7.95 2.34 9.77
C ILE A 128 -7.78 1.24 8.72
N ASP A 129 -6.82 0.34 8.89
CA ASP A 129 -6.45 -0.65 7.88
C ASP A 129 -7.53 -1.72 7.66
N SER A 130 -8.25 -2.09 8.72
CA SER A 130 -9.18 -3.23 8.70
C SER A 130 -10.64 -2.82 8.48
N ALA A 131 -11.07 -1.68 9.03
CA ALA A 131 -12.46 -1.23 8.94
C ALA A 131 -12.66 -0.12 7.90
N MET A 132 -11.84 0.93 7.94
CA MET A 132 -12.09 2.14 7.14
C MET A 132 -11.57 2.00 5.70
N LEU A 133 -10.28 1.66 5.56
CA LEU A 133 -9.56 1.70 4.28
C LEU A 133 -10.15 0.77 3.19
N PRO A 134 -10.63 -0.46 3.49
CA PRO A 134 -11.25 -1.32 2.49
C PRO A 134 -12.53 -0.73 1.88
N ALA A 135 -13.39 -0.11 2.70
CA ALA A 135 -14.64 0.48 2.25
C ALA A 135 -14.40 1.77 1.45
N PHE A 136 -13.48 2.61 1.91
CA PHE A 136 -13.15 3.89 1.26
C PHE A 136 -12.56 3.69 -0.14
N ARG A 137 -11.80 2.61 -0.38
CA ARG A 137 -11.32 2.25 -1.73
C ARG A 137 -12.45 2.02 -2.74
N ASN A 138 -13.64 1.66 -2.26
CA ASN A 138 -14.84 1.46 -3.07
C ASN A 138 -15.79 2.67 -3.01
N ALA A 139 -15.35 3.81 -2.45
CA ALA A 139 -16.16 5.00 -2.18
C ALA A 139 -17.39 4.75 -1.29
N ASP A 140 -17.35 3.69 -0.47
CA ASP A 140 -18.38 3.38 0.53
C ASP A 140 -18.01 4.02 1.87
N TYR A 141 -18.16 5.36 1.93
CA TYR A 141 -17.72 6.16 3.07
C TYR A 141 -18.55 5.92 4.32
N ALA A 142 -19.88 5.88 4.19
CA ALA A 142 -20.78 5.67 5.32
C ALA A 142 -20.48 4.34 6.03
N LYS A 143 -20.33 3.25 5.25
CA LYS A 143 -19.94 1.96 5.81
C LYS A 143 -18.57 1.99 6.48
N GLY A 144 -17.57 2.57 5.85
CA GLY A 144 -16.22 2.64 6.42
C GLY A 144 -16.15 3.47 7.70
N LEU A 145 -16.96 4.53 7.80
CA LEU A 145 -17.10 5.35 9.00
C LEU A 145 -17.82 4.60 10.12
N GLU A 146 -18.94 3.94 9.83
CA GLU A 146 -19.68 3.13 10.81
C GLU A 146 -18.82 1.97 11.34
N ASP A 147 -18.25 1.17 10.45
CA ASP A 147 -17.37 0.04 10.82
C ASP A 147 -16.12 0.55 11.59
N GLY A 148 -15.56 1.68 11.18
CA GLY A 148 -14.42 2.32 11.84
C GLY A 148 -14.74 2.78 13.27
N VAL A 149 -15.89 3.42 13.47
CA VAL A 149 -16.36 3.84 14.80
C VAL A 149 -16.60 2.62 15.69
N MET A 150 -17.32 1.61 15.20
CA MET A 150 -17.61 0.41 15.99
C MET A 150 -16.31 -0.31 16.40
N MET A 151 -15.36 -0.44 15.48
CA MET A 151 -14.07 -1.06 15.79
C MET A 151 -13.22 -0.18 16.74
N ALA A 152 -13.29 1.15 16.65
CA ALA A 152 -12.63 2.04 17.61
C ALA A 152 -13.21 1.90 19.02
N ILE A 153 -14.53 1.80 19.15
CA ILE A 153 -15.19 1.51 20.44
C ILE A 153 -14.65 0.20 21.03
N ASP A 154 -14.64 -0.87 20.23
CA ASP A 154 -14.28 -2.20 20.72
C ASP A 154 -12.78 -2.40 20.96
N GLN A 155 -11.92 -1.77 20.16
CA GLN A 155 -10.47 -1.99 20.23
C GLN A 155 -9.73 -0.90 21.01
N ILE A 156 -10.30 0.30 21.15
CA ILE A 156 -9.65 1.44 21.81
C ILE A 156 -10.40 1.77 23.11
N ALA A 157 -11.68 2.13 23.04
CA ALA A 157 -12.39 2.65 24.22
C ALA A 157 -12.62 1.60 25.32
N ARG A 158 -13.23 0.46 24.99
CA ARG A 158 -13.49 -0.60 25.99
C ARG A 158 -12.19 -1.10 26.63
N PRO A 159 -11.13 -1.43 25.87
CA PRO A 159 -9.90 -1.94 26.47
C PRO A 159 -9.14 -0.88 27.28
N PHE A 160 -9.19 0.38 26.86
CA PHE A 160 -8.57 1.48 27.60
C PHE A 160 -9.24 1.66 28.96
N ALA A 161 -10.58 1.70 29.01
CA ALA A 161 -11.32 1.80 30.26
C ALA A 161 -11.12 0.57 31.17
N ALA A 162 -10.98 -0.61 30.58
CA ALA A 162 -10.69 -1.85 31.30
C ALA A 162 -9.22 -1.97 31.77
N ASN A 163 -8.34 -1.02 31.43
CA ASN A 163 -6.88 -1.11 31.67
C ASN A 163 -6.28 -2.42 31.16
N GLU A 164 -6.76 -2.90 30.01
CA GLU A 164 -6.24 -4.14 29.43
C GLU A 164 -4.78 -3.95 29.01
N PRO A 165 -3.89 -4.92 29.32
CA PRO A 165 -2.51 -4.86 28.85
C PRO A 165 -2.52 -4.89 27.32
N ILE A 166 -1.94 -3.85 26.72
CA ILE A 166 -1.78 -3.80 25.27
C ILE A 166 -0.61 -4.71 24.94
N ALA A 167 -0.92 -5.89 24.39
CA ALA A 167 0.11 -6.64 23.69
C ALA A 167 0.66 -5.74 22.58
N ASP A 168 1.97 -5.47 22.64
CA ASP A 168 2.72 -4.77 21.61
C ASP A 168 2.75 -5.63 20.34
N GLU A 169 1.63 -5.64 19.65
CA GLU A 169 1.45 -6.11 18.30
C GLU A 169 1.81 -4.94 17.36
N SER A 170 2.93 -4.25 17.61
CA SER A 170 3.50 -3.30 16.66
C SER A 170 3.94 -4.06 15.41
N GLY A 171 2.99 -4.25 14.51
CA GLY A 171 3.03 -3.64 13.19
C GLY A 171 4.20 -3.97 12.25
N PHE A 172 5.07 -4.91 12.57
CA PHE A 172 5.78 -5.68 11.55
C PHE A 172 5.04 -7.00 11.44
N GLY A 173 3.93 -6.99 10.69
CA GLY A 173 3.21 -8.19 10.34
C GLY A 173 4.14 -9.11 9.55
N LEU A 174 4.96 -9.89 10.26
CA LEU A 174 5.87 -10.87 9.69
C LEU A 174 5.09 -11.77 8.74
N GLY A 175 3.83 -12.10 9.06
CA GLY A 175 2.93 -12.80 8.15
C GLY A 175 2.76 -12.09 6.80
N ALA A 176 2.38 -10.81 6.80
CA ALA A 176 2.18 -10.03 5.56
C ALA A 176 3.50 -9.77 4.81
N VAL A 177 4.60 -9.53 5.52
CA VAL A 177 5.94 -9.35 4.93
C VAL A 177 6.46 -10.67 4.36
N LEU A 178 6.37 -11.76 5.11
CA LEU A 178 6.75 -13.10 4.66
C LEU A 178 5.89 -13.54 3.49
N GLU A 179 4.59 -13.26 3.49
CA GLU A 179 3.71 -13.57 2.36
C GLU A 179 4.14 -12.79 1.11
N ARG A 180 4.46 -11.50 1.25
CA ARG A 180 4.92 -10.65 0.14
C ARG A 180 6.30 -11.05 -0.37
N VAL A 181 7.23 -11.35 0.53
CA VAL A 181 8.57 -11.86 0.21
C VAL A 181 8.47 -13.25 -0.43
N PHE A 182 7.65 -14.15 0.12
CA PHE A 182 7.41 -15.47 -0.43
C PHE A 182 6.83 -15.40 -1.84
N LYS A 183 5.78 -14.60 -2.06
CA LYS A 183 5.23 -14.33 -3.40
C LYS A 183 6.29 -13.80 -4.36
N PHE A 184 7.16 -12.90 -3.90
CA PHE A 184 8.23 -12.33 -4.70
C PHE A 184 9.33 -13.36 -5.03
N VAL A 185 9.77 -14.16 -4.05
CA VAL A 185 10.78 -15.21 -4.24
C VAL A 185 10.24 -16.32 -5.15
N VAL A 186 9.00 -16.75 -4.95
CA VAL A 186 8.33 -17.72 -5.83
C VAL A 186 8.16 -17.14 -7.24
N GLY A 187 7.79 -15.86 -7.37
CA GLY A 187 7.68 -15.17 -8.65
C GLY A 187 9.02 -15.06 -9.39
N ILE A 188 10.10 -14.68 -8.70
CA ILE A 188 11.45 -14.67 -9.27
C ILE A 188 11.89 -16.07 -9.66
N GLY A 189 11.69 -17.07 -8.80
CA GLY A 189 12.02 -18.46 -9.09
C GLY A 189 11.32 -18.95 -10.35
N PHE A 190 10.02 -18.67 -10.48
CA PHE A 190 9.24 -18.98 -11.67
C PHE A 190 9.76 -18.25 -12.91
N ALA A 191 10.06 -16.95 -12.81
CA ALA A 191 10.61 -16.16 -13.90
C ALA A 191 11.98 -16.69 -14.37
N LEU A 192 12.86 -17.09 -13.46
CA LEU A 192 14.16 -17.69 -13.78
C LEU A 192 14.01 -19.06 -14.44
N VAL A 193 13.06 -19.89 -14.01
CA VAL A 193 12.75 -21.16 -14.67
C VAL A 193 12.23 -20.92 -16.10
N VAL A 194 11.30 -19.99 -16.28
CA VAL A 194 10.77 -19.62 -17.60
C VAL A 194 11.89 -19.07 -18.50
N LEU A 195 12.73 -18.17 -17.99
CA LEU A 195 13.90 -17.65 -18.70
C LEU A 195 14.85 -18.78 -19.10
N GLY A 196 15.13 -19.72 -18.19
CA GLY A 196 15.98 -20.88 -18.44
C GLY A 196 15.42 -21.82 -19.52
N VAL A 197 14.10 -22.02 -19.57
CA VAL A 197 13.44 -22.81 -20.63
C VAL A 197 13.52 -22.11 -21.98
N ILE A 198 13.28 -20.79 -22.02
CA ILE A 198 13.34 -19.99 -23.26
C ILE A 198 14.77 -19.95 -23.82
N PHE A 199 15.77 -19.77 -22.96
CA PHE A 199 17.17 -19.67 -23.36
C PHE A 199 17.92 -21.01 -23.43
N LYS A 200 17.26 -22.14 -23.16
CA LYS A 200 17.88 -23.48 -23.12
C LYS A 200 18.67 -23.82 -24.38
N ASP A 201 18.12 -23.51 -25.55
CA ASP A 201 18.74 -23.88 -26.83
C ASP A 201 19.91 -22.94 -27.18
N TRP A 202 19.81 -21.67 -26.80
CA TRP A 202 20.91 -20.72 -26.92
C TRP A 202 22.08 -21.07 -25.99
N LEU A 203 21.80 -21.40 -24.72
CA LEU A 203 22.83 -21.84 -23.77
C LEU A 203 23.53 -23.13 -24.24
N ARG A 204 22.78 -24.07 -24.81
CA ARG A 204 23.34 -25.29 -25.39
C ARG A 204 24.30 -25.00 -26.55
N ASP A 205 23.93 -24.09 -27.45
CA ASP A 205 24.80 -23.68 -28.55
C ASP A 205 26.06 -22.98 -28.07
N VAL A 206 25.94 -22.12 -27.05
CA VAL A 206 27.09 -21.46 -26.42
C VAL A 206 28.02 -22.49 -25.77
N ALA A 207 27.47 -23.47 -25.05
CA ALA A 207 28.25 -24.52 -24.41
C ALA A 207 29.04 -25.38 -25.40
N VAL A 208 28.50 -25.64 -26.60
CA VAL A 208 29.21 -26.40 -27.65
C VAL A 208 30.46 -25.67 -28.12
N ARG A 209 30.46 -24.33 -28.16
CA ARG A 209 31.65 -23.53 -28.53
C ARG A 209 32.83 -23.73 -27.57
N PHE A 210 32.54 -24.04 -26.31
CA PHE A 210 33.57 -24.27 -25.28
C PHE A 210 34.01 -25.74 -25.18
N ARG A 211 33.36 -26.67 -25.91
CA ARG A 211 33.69 -28.09 -25.90
C ARG A 211 34.93 -28.37 -26.77
N ALA A 212 35.77 -29.29 -26.32
CA ALA A 212 36.88 -29.79 -27.12
C ALA A 212 36.35 -30.65 -28.27
N CYS A 213 36.92 -30.49 -29.47
CA CYS A 213 36.61 -31.36 -30.60
C CYS A 213 37.02 -32.81 -30.28
N PRO A 214 36.15 -33.82 -30.48
CA PRO A 214 36.48 -35.21 -30.20
C PRO A 214 37.58 -35.79 -31.11
N ASN A 215 37.83 -35.17 -32.27
CA ASN A 215 38.83 -35.63 -33.22
C ASN A 215 40.20 -34.98 -33.00
N CYS A 216 40.27 -33.68 -32.70
CA CYS A 216 41.55 -32.94 -32.62
C CYS A 216 41.79 -32.17 -31.30
N GLY A 217 40.84 -32.19 -30.36
CA GLY A 217 40.95 -31.49 -29.07
C GLY A 217 40.79 -29.97 -29.10
N ALA A 218 40.78 -29.33 -30.27
CA ALA A 218 40.66 -27.87 -30.39
C ALA A 218 39.26 -27.37 -29.96
N ARG A 219 39.21 -26.20 -29.29
CA ARG A 219 37.96 -25.51 -28.89
C ARG A 219 37.49 -24.53 -29.97
N ALA A 220 37.20 -25.07 -31.15
CA ALA A 220 36.85 -24.30 -32.35
C ALA A 220 35.57 -24.80 -33.04
N LEU A 221 34.63 -25.37 -32.27
CA LEU A 221 33.36 -25.86 -32.79
C LEU A 221 32.39 -24.71 -33.09
N ARG A 222 31.76 -24.75 -34.26
CA ARG A 222 30.70 -23.83 -34.68
C ARG A 222 29.44 -24.62 -34.98
N VAL A 223 28.30 -24.02 -34.68
CA VAL A 223 26.98 -24.59 -34.93
C VAL A 223 26.32 -23.85 -36.08
N THR A 224 25.96 -24.56 -37.13
CA THR A 224 25.13 -24.05 -38.24
C THR A 224 23.84 -24.87 -38.33
N ARG A 225 22.80 -24.28 -38.91
CA ARG A 225 21.48 -24.89 -39.04
C ARG A 225 21.05 -24.82 -40.50
N GLU A 226 20.54 -25.93 -41.01
CA GLU A 226 20.01 -26.06 -42.36
C GLU A 226 18.59 -26.63 -42.27
N VAL A 227 17.66 -26.11 -43.07
CA VAL A 227 16.29 -26.60 -43.13
C VAL A 227 16.17 -27.56 -44.29
N ILE A 228 15.81 -28.83 -44.02
CA ILE A 228 15.60 -29.84 -45.05
C ILE A 228 14.18 -29.73 -45.63
N THR A 229 13.20 -29.54 -44.73
CA THR A 229 11.78 -29.50 -45.08
C THR A 229 11.11 -28.41 -44.28
N GLU A 230 10.49 -27.45 -44.98
CA GLU A 230 9.78 -26.36 -44.33
C GLU A 230 8.54 -26.87 -43.57
N ALA A 231 8.24 -26.23 -42.44
CA ALA A 231 7.08 -26.56 -41.64
C ALA A 231 5.79 -25.99 -42.27
N GLY A 232 4.77 -26.83 -42.39
CA GLY A 232 3.45 -26.45 -42.91
C GLY A 232 2.56 -25.79 -41.86
N GLN A 233 1.28 -25.61 -42.21
CA GLN A 233 0.28 -25.07 -41.27
C GLN A 233 0.05 -26.03 -40.10
N THR A 234 -0.11 -27.33 -40.41
CA THR A 234 -0.39 -28.40 -39.44
C THR A 234 0.71 -29.48 -39.41
N THR A 235 1.53 -29.58 -40.45
CA THR A 235 2.64 -30.53 -40.55
C THR A 235 3.94 -29.94 -40.00
N ASP A 236 4.69 -30.77 -39.25
CA ASP A 236 6.01 -30.39 -38.74
C ASP A 236 7.06 -30.48 -39.87
N GLY A 237 8.02 -29.55 -39.86
CA GLY A 237 9.16 -29.55 -40.77
C GLY A 237 10.35 -30.33 -40.21
N GLN A 238 11.43 -30.45 -40.99
CA GLN A 238 12.68 -31.08 -40.57
C GLN A 238 13.87 -30.15 -40.80
N ALA A 239 14.80 -30.12 -39.85
CA ALA A 239 16.04 -29.37 -39.93
C ALA A 239 17.23 -30.21 -39.47
N LEU A 240 18.42 -29.85 -39.97
CA LEU A 240 19.70 -30.40 -39.58
C LEU A 240 20.52 -29.35 -38.82
N ARG A 241 21.17 -29.80 -37.76
CA ARG A 241 22.17 -29.04 -37.02
C ARG A 241 23.54 -29.63 -37.33
N HIS A 242 24.44 -28.77 -37.81
CA HIS A 242 25.83 -29.11 -38.11
C HIS A 242 26.74 -28.54 -37.03
N GLU A 243 27.56 -29.40 -36.43
CA GLU A 243 28.64 -29.01 -35.54
C GLU A 243 29.97 -29.18 -36.27
N THR A 244 30.50 -28.09 -36.83
CA THR A 244 31.72 -28.12 -37.63
C THR A 244 32.90 -27.56 -36.84
N CYS A 245 34.02 -28.29 -36.82
CA CYS A 245 35.27 -27.82 -36.23
C CYS A 245 36.03 -26.94 -37.22
N GLY A 246 36.32 -25.69 -36.86
CA GLY A 246 37.09 -24.77 -37.70
C GLY A 246 38.57 -25.13 -37.88
N GLN A 247 39.10 -26.11 -37.14
CA GLN A 247 40.52 -26.49 -37.18
C GLN A 247 40.79 -27.79 -37.95
N CYS A 248 39.95 -28.83 -37.78
CA CYS A 248 40.14 -30.14 -38.43
C CYS A 248 39.03 -30.51 -39.41
N GLY A 249 37.99 -29.69 -39.54
CA GLY A 249 36.89 -29.94 -40.48
C GLY A 249 35.90 -31.02 -40.06
N ASN A 250 36.02 -31.60 -38.87
CA ASN A 250 35.06 -32.60 -38.37
C ASN A 250 33.64 -32.01 -38.31
N ASP A 251 32.66 -32.67 -38.95
CA ASP A 251 31.26 -32.25 -39.02
C ASP A 251 30.35 -33.32 -38.41
N ARG A 252 29.62 -32.97 -37.35
CA ARG A 252 28.60 -33.83 -36.74
C ARG A 252 27.21 -33.31 -37.07
N ARG A 253 26.34 -34.19 -37.55
CA ARG A 253 24.99 -33.85 -38.01
C ARG A 253 23.94 -34.47 -37.10
N GLU A 254 22.96 -33.67 -36.70
CA GLU A 254 21.83 -34.10 -35.89
C GLU A 254 20.54 -33.52 -36.46
N SER A 255 19.55 -34.38 -36.75
CA SER A 255 18.25 -33.95 -37.26
C SER A 255 17.29 -33.62 -36.12
N TYR A 256 16.46 -32.59 -36.31
CA TYR A 256 15.42 -32.22 -35.36
C TYR A 256 14.16 -31.71 -36.09
N SER A 257 13.00 -31.84 -35.45
CA SER A 257 11.72 -31.40 -36.01
C SER A 257 11.46 -29.91 -35.77
N LEU A 258 10.91 -29.23 -36.78
CA LEU A 258 10.45 -27.86 -36.68
C LEU A 258 8.94 -27.86 -36.42
N PRO A 259 8.46 -27.30 -35.29
CA PRO A 259 7.03 -27.29 -35.00
C PRO A 259 6.26 -26.45 -36.02
N SER A 260 5.07 -26.93 -36.38
CA SER A 260 4.14 -26.26 -37.30
C SER A 260 3.81 -24.82 -36.88
N ARG A 261 3.34 -24.02 -37.84
CA ARG A 261 3.03 -22.60 -37.62
C ARG A 261 1.94 -22.40 -36.56
N GLU A 262 0.94 -23.28 -36.53
CA GLU A 262 -0.12 -23.23 -35.53
C GLU A 262 0.41 -23.46 -34.10
N LYS A 263 1.31 -24.43 -33.92
CA LYS A 263 1.93 -24.72 -32.62
C LYS A 263 2.74 -23.53 -32.09
N ARG A 264 3.39 -22.74 -32.96
CA ARG A 264 4.11 -21.51 -32.56
C ARG A 264 3.19 -20.37 -32.15
N ALA A 265 2.03 -20.22 -32.79
CA ALA A 265 1.10 -19.12 -32.50
C ALA A 265 0.50 -19.20 -31.09
N ARG A 266 0.22 -20.42 -30.62
CA ARG A 266 -0.36 -20.69 -29.29
C ARG A 266 0.57 -20.32 -28.11
N ALA A 267 1.88 -20.15 -28.32
CA ALA A 267 2.85 -19.93 -27.23
C ALA A 267 3.06 -18.46 -26.81
N LYS A 268 2.48 -17.48 -27.53
CA LYS A 268 2.87 -16.06 -27.45
C LYS A 268 1.96 -15.16 -26.57
N SER A 269 0.88 -15.66 -25.99
CA SER A 269 -0.21 -14.84 -25.40
C SER A 269 -0.15 -14.54 -23.89
N ASN A 270 0.91 -14.90 -23.14
CA ASN A 270 0.83 -15.06 -21.67
C ASN A 270 1.64 -14.09 -20.76
N SER A 271 1.87 -12.80 -21.08
CA SER A 271 2.64 -11.93 -20.13
C SER A 271 2.33 -10.43 -20.13
N SER A 272 1.72 -9.90 -19.06
CA SER A 272 1.87 -8.49 -18.63
C SER A 272 1.51 -8.26 -17.13
N SER A 273 2.29 -7.41 -16.42
CA SER A 273 1.87 -6.59 -15.27
C SER A 273 2.99 -5.61 -14.82
N GLY A 274 2.63 -4.46 -14.23
CA GLY A 274 3.55 -3.39 -13.80
C GLY A 274 3.12 -2.62 -12.53
N PHE A 275 3.85 -1.53 -12.22
CA PHE A 275 3.69 -0.43 -11.22
C PHE A 275 4.63 -0.35 -9.99
N GLY A 276 4.98 0.90 -9.59
CA GLY A 276 6.01 1.33 -8.60
C GLY A 276 5.50 2.04 -7.32
N GLY A 277 6.36 2.80 -6.60
CA GLY A 277 5.97 3.62 -5.41
C GLY A 277 7.10 4.32 -4.60
N GLY A 278 6.77 5.37 -3.84
CA GLY A 278 7.62 6.18 -2.91
C GLY A 278 7.24 6.11 -1.39
N ARG A 279 7.74 7.01 -0.51
CA ARG A 279 7.56 7.08 1.00
C ARG A 279 7.82 8.52 1.58
N SER A 280 7.66 8.92 2.87
CA SER A 280 6.67 8.84 4.01
C SER A 280 7.24 9.53 5.30
N GLY A 281 6.42 9.87 6.35
CA GLY A 281 6.74 9.63 7.78
C GLY A 281 6.27 10.60 8.90
N GLY A 282 5.39 10.20 9.87
CA GLY A 282 5.15 10.85 11.20
C GLY A 282 3.77 10.54 11.87
N GLY A 283 3.75 10.11 13.16
CA GLY A 283 2.83 9.15 13.82
C GLY A 283 1.43 9.57 14.32
N GLY A 284 0.76 8.68 15.07
CA GLY A 284 -0.67 8.38 14.92
C GLY A 284 -0.94 7.51 13.70
N ALA A 285 -2.17 7.04 13.53
CA ALA A 285 -2.53 6.26 12.36
C ALA A 285 -3.11 7.15 11.26
N SER A 286 -2.53 7.10 10.07
CA SER A 286 -3.01 7.83 8.91
C SER A 286 -3.21 6.88 7.75
N GLY A 287 -4.39 6.94 7.15
CA GLY A 287 -4.73 6.22 5.93
C GLY A 287 -4.86 7.21 4.78
N LYS A 288 -4.36 6.80 3.60
CA LYS A 288 -4.71 7.43 2.32
C LYS A 288 -5.38 6.41 1.42
N TRP A 289 -6.36 6.83 0.62
CA TRP A 289 -7.06 5.99 -0.35
C TRP A 289 -7.18 6.63 -1.73
#